data_AF-A0A0Q5EVK1-F1
#
_entry.id   AF-A0A0Q5EVK1-F1
#
_cell.length_a   1.000
_cell.length_b   1.000
_cell.length_c   1.000
_cell.angle_alpha   90.00
_cell.angle_beta   90.00
_cell.angle_gamma   90.00
#
_symmetry.space_group_name_H-M   'P 1'
#
loop_
_entity.id
_entity.type
_entity.pdbx_description
1 polymer ?
#
loop_
_entity_poly.entity_id
_entity_poly.type
_entity_poly.pdbx_seq_one_letter_code
_entity_poly.pdbx_strand_id
1 'polypeptide(L)'
;MAKEGSVAPKERINVTFKPATGGAQEEIELPLKLLAIGDYTRRPDERKVEDRKPINIDKHAFDEVLAKQELALTLSVPNRLQDGNESEALAIGLRFNSMKDFNPASLVEQVPELRKLMELRDALVALKGPLGNAPAFRKAIEGALADEQSRAQVLKELGLTAAVSTDA
;
A
#
# COMPACT_ATOMS: atom_id res chain seq x y z
N MET A 1 10.51 12.05 5.25
CA MET A 1 11.88 12.62 5.35
C MET A 1 11.74 14.12 5.36
N ALA A 2 11.87 14.73 6.54
CA ALA A 2 11.80 16.19 6.70
C ALA A 2 12.92 16.84 5.89
N LYS A 3 12.59 17.89 5.12
CA LYS A 3 13.59 18.68 4.39
C LYS A 3 14.37 19.49 5.43
N GLU A 4 15.56 19.03 5.79
CA GLU A 4 16.51 19.84 6.55
C GLU A 4 16.84 21.10 5.75
N GLY A 5 16.69 22.27 6.38
CA GLY A 5 16.92 23.56 5.76
C GLY A 5 18.34 23.66 5.24
N SER A 6 18.48 23.86 3.93
CA SER A 6 19.77 24.09 3.28
C SER A 6 20.26 25.51 3.63
N VAL A 7 21.22 25.61 4.54
CA VAL A 7 22.01 26.82 4.75
C VAL A 7 23.17 26.79 3.76
N ALA A 8 23.40 27.89 3.05
CA ALA A 8 24.52 28.04 2.13
C ALA A 8 25.84 27.69 2.83
N PRO A 9 26.64 26.73 2.34
CA PRO A 9 27.87 26.31 3.00
C PRO A 9 28.87 27.47 3.05
N LYS A 10 29.28 27.91 4.24
CA LYS A 10 30.46 28.78 4.39
C LYS A 10 31.70 27.98 4.02
N GLU A 11 32.53 28.52 3.14
CA GLU A 11 33.76 27.89 2.65
C GLU A 11 34.64 27.44 3.83
N ARG A 12 34.66 26.13 4.07
CA ARG A 12 35.64 25.43 4.91
C ARG A 12 36.24 24.32 4.07
N ILE A 13 37.52 24.46 3.74
CA ILE A 13 38.30 23.43 3.07
C ILE A 13 38.59 22.28 4.04
N ASN A 14 37.90 21.16 3.87
CA ASN A 14 38.22 19.90 4.55
C ASN A 14 39.26 19.15 3.72
N VAL A 15 40.53 19.16 4.15
CA VAL A 15 41.58 18.34 3.53
C VAL A 15 41.41 16.91 4.02
N THR A 16 41.01 16.00 3.13
CA THR A 16 40.98 14.55 3.40
C THR A 16 42.05 13.88 2.54
N PHE A 17 42.97 13.13 3.17
CA PHE A 17 43.97 12.35 2.47
C PHE A 17 43.29 11.20 1.71
N LYS A 18 43.30 11.23 0.37
CA LYS A 18 42.92 10.10 -0.47
C LYS A 18 44.21 9.40 -0.92
N PRO A 19 44.41 8.10 -0.64
CA PRO A 19 45.59 7.40 -1.10
C PRO A 19 45.63 7.39 -2.64
N ALA A 20 46.84 7.57 -3.20
CA ALA A 20 47.10 7.55 -4.64
C ALA A 20 47.05 6.14 -5.26
N THR A 21 46.30 5.20 -4.68
CA THR A 21 45.78 4.06 -5.43
C THR A 21 44.48 4.52 -6.05
N GLY A 22 44.66 5.29 -7.12
CA GLY A 22 43.62 5.94 -7.88
C GLY A 22 42.45 4.98 -8.09
N GLY A 23 41.25 5.45 -7.74
CA GLY A 23 40.00 4.85 -8.14
C GLY A 23 39.87 4.89 -9.66
N ALA A 24 40.75 4.16 -10.34
CA ALA A 24 40.52 3.71 -11.69
C ALA A 24 39.20 2.95 -11.61
N GLN A 25 38.13 3.66 -11.96
CA GLN A 25 37.14 3.03 -12.80
C GLN A 25 37.97 2.32 -13.86
N GLU A 26 37.83 1.00 -13.89
CA GLU A 26 38.21 0.20 -15.05
C GLU A 26 37.89 1.05 -16.29
N GLU A 27 38.77 1.08 -17.30
CA GLU A 27 38.34 1.57 -18.60
C GLU A 27 37.18 0.67 -19.02
N ILE A 28 35.97 1.01 -18.59
CA ILE A 28 34.79 0.31 -19.00
C ILE A 28 34.69 0.71 -20.46
N GLU A 29 34.83 -0.29 -21.32
CA GLU A 29 34.33 -0.23 -22.68
C GLU A 29 32.85 0.22 -22.68
N LEU A 30 32.19 0.23 -23.84
CA LEU A 30 30.76 0.51 -23.86
C LEU A 30 30.03 -0.29 -22.76
N PRO A 31 29.32 0.38 -21.83
CA PRO A 31 28.72 -0.30 -20.69
C PRO A 31 27.79 -1.38 -21.19
N LEU A 32 27.82 -2.57 -20.57
CA LEU A 32 26.95 -3.67 -20.93
C LEU A 32 25.49 -3.25 -20.75
N LYS A 33 24.82 -2.91 -21.86
CA LYS A 33 23.41 -2.57 -21.91
C LYS A 33 22.61 -3.81 -22.24
N LEU A 34 21.77 -4.22 -21.31
CA LEU A 34 20.84 -5.33 -21.51
C LEU A 34 19.48 -4.77 -21.93
N LEU A 35 18.90 -5.36 -22.98
CA LEU A 35 17.53 -5.10 -23.40
C LEU A 35 16.64 -6.23 -22.87
N ALA A 36 15.85 -5.95 -21.84
CA ALA A 36 14.85 -6.86 -21.33
C ALA A 36 13.55 -6.71 -22.15
N ILE A 37 13.11 -7.80 -22.78
CA ILE A 37 11.92 -7.83 -23.63
C ILE A 37 10.90 -8.76 -22.98
N GLY A 38 9.66 -8.30 -22.88
CA GLY A 38 8.55 -9.07 -22.34
C GLY A 38 7.24 -8.30 -22.40
N ASP A 39 6.16 -8.98 -22.05
CA ASP A 39 4.88 -8.31 -21.80
C ASP A 39 4.87 -7.75 -20.37
N TYR A 40 4.98 -6.42 -20.26
CA TYR A 40 5.00 -5.71 -18.99
C TYR A 40 3.70 -4.98 -18.67
N THR A 41 2.77 -4.85 -19.63
CA THR A 41 1.54 -4.05 -19.44
C THR A 41 0.25 -4.86 -19.58
N ARG A 42 0.32 -6.07 -20.15
CA ARG A 42 -0.85 -6.90 -20.50
C ARG A 42 -1.90 -6.16 -21.33
N ARG A 43 -1.47 -5.13 -22.06
CA ARG A 43 -2.30 -4.32 -22.94
C ARG A 43 -1.77 -4.42 -24.37
N PRO A 44 -2.64 -4.64 -25.38
CA PRO A 44 -2.22 -4.59 -26.77
C PRO A 44 -1.76 -3.17 -27.12
N ASP A 45 -0.61 -3.08 -27.77
CA ASP A 45 -0.10 -1.84 -28.37
C ASP A 45 -0.22 -1.95 -29.89
N GLU A 46 -1.01 -1.06 -30.49
CA GLU A 46 -1.27 -1.03 -31.93
C GLU A 46 -0.05 -0.60 -32.75
N ARG A 47 0.93 0.06 -32.12
CA ARG A 47 2.15 0.50 -32.79
C ARG A 47 2.96 -0.70 -33.25
N LYS A 48 3.59 -0.62 -34.41
CA LYS A 48 4.56 -1.62 -34.86
C LYS A 48 5.76 -1.66 -33.92
N VAL A 49 6.45 -2.80 -33.88
CA VAL A 49 7.63 -2.97 -33.01
C VAL A 49 8.72 -1.94 -33.31
N GLU A 50 8.90 -1.55 -34.58
CA GLU A 50 9.86 -0.53 -35.02
C GLU A 50 9.57 0.88 -34.46
N ASP A 51 8.31 1.19 -34.16
CA ASP A 51 7.90 2.49 -33.60
C ASP A 51 7.97 2.52 -32.06
N ARG A 52 8.18 1.38 -31.41
CA ARG A 52 8.23 1.24 -29.94
C ARG A 52 9.63 1.56 -29.44
N LYS A 53 9.78 2.69 -28.74
CA LYS A 53 11.06 3.11 -28.16
C LYS A 53 11.36 2.36 -26.86
N PRO A 54 12.58 1.83 -26.67
CA PRO A 54 12.99 1.28 -25.38
C PRO A 54 13.09 2.39 -24.35
N ILE A 55 12.74 2.08 -23.11
CA ILE A 55 12.82 3.00 -21.97
C ILE A 55 14.03 2.59 -21.14
N ASN A 56 14.90 3.55 -20.84
CA ASN A 56 16.03 3.31 -19.94
C ASN A 56 15.54 3.29 -18.49
N ILE A 57 15.99 2.30 -17.72
CA ILE A 57 15.60 2.10 -16.32
C ILE A 57 16.88 1.98 -15.49
N ASP A 58 16.97 2.77 -14.44
CA ASP A 58 17.98 2.67 -13.41
C ASP A 58 17.35 2.63 -12.01
N LYS A 59 18.19 2.61 -10.97
CA LYS A 59 17.75 2.53 -9.57
C LYS A 59 16.94 3.75 -9.10
N HIS A 60 17.03 4.87 -9.79
CA HIS A 60 16.39 6.13 -9.42
C HIS A 60 15.13 6.39 -10.26
N ALA A 61 15.08 5.90 -11.49
CA ALA A 61 13.98 6.10 -12.42
C ALA A 61 12.90 5.02 -12.37
N PHE A 62 13.12 3.88 -11.69
CA PHE A 62 12.22 2.72 -11.74
C PHE A 62 10.76 3.06 -11.39
N ASP A 63 10.53 3.69 -10.24
CA ASP A 63 9.17 4.04 -9.79
C ASP A 63 8.50 5.07 -10.72
N GLU A 64 9.27 6.02 -11.27
CA GLU A 64 8.75 6.99 -12.23
C GLU A 64 8.32 6.32 -13.54
N VAL A 65 9.14 5.41 -14.06
CA VAL A 65 8.83 4.65 -15.27
C VAL A 65 7.61 3.77 -15.03
N LEU A 66 7.52 3.10 -13.88
CA LEU A 66 6.40 2.26 -13.50
C LEU A 66 5.08 3.05 -13.44
N ALA A 67 5.08 4.22 -12.78
CA ALA A 67 3.93 5.11 -12.72
C ALA A 67 3.45 5.53 -14.12
N LYS A 68 4.40 5.85 -15.03
CA LYS A 68 4.09 6.24 -16.41
C LYS A 68 3.56 5.09 -17.27
N GLN A 69 3.75 3.84 -16.87
CA GLN A 69 3.15 2.71 -17.59
C GLN A 69 1.65 2.56 -17.29
N GLU A 70 1.13 3.20 -16.24
CA GLU A 70 -0.27 3.14 -15.82
C GLU A 70 -0.79 1.70 -15.71
N LEU A 71 -0.02 0.85 -15.02
CA LEU A 71 -0.35 -0.56 -14.89
C LEU A 71 -1.64 -0.72 -14.08
N ALA A 72 -2.67 -1.25 -14.74
CA ALA A 72 -3.96 -1.53 -14.15
C ALA A 72 -4.31 -3.01 -14.32
N LEU A 73 -4.90 -3.60 -13.28
CA LEU A 73 -5.26 -5.00 -13.26
C LEU A 73 -6.66 -5.18 -12.69
N THR A 74 -7.57 -5.71 -13.50
CA THR A 74 -8.91 -6.11 -13.07
C THR A 74 -8.96 -7.62 -12.98
N LEU A 75 -9.27 -8.15 -11.80
CA LEU A 75 -9.37 -9.58 -11.54
C LEU A 75 -10.69 -9.90 -10.87
N SER A 76 -11.15 -11.13 -11.04
CA SER A 76 -12.23 -11.71 -10.25
C SER A 76 -11.62 -12.82 -9.40
N VAL A 77 -11.65 -12.67 -8.08
CA VAL A 77 -11.03 -13.58 -7.11
C VAL A 77 -12.08 -14.19 -6.20
N PRO A 78 -11.90 -15.40 -5.65
CA PRO A 78 -12.86 -15.99 -4.72
C PRO A 78 -13.08 -15.09 -3.49
N ASN A 79 -14.33 -14.80 -3.14
CA ASN A 79 -14.66 -14.02 -1.95
C ASN A 79 -14.44 -14.88 -0.69
N ARG A 80 -13.65 -14.36 0.26
CA ARG A 80 -13.36 -15.01 1.55
C ARG A 80 -13.72 -14.13 2.75
N LEU A 81 -14.51 -13.08 2.53
CA LEU A 81 -14.90 -12.12 3.56
C LEU A 81 -16.16 -12.54 4.32
N GLN A 82 -16.94 -13.48 3.76
CA GLN A 82 -18.17 -13.98 4.33
C GLN A 82 -18.18 -15.50 4.28
N ASP A 83 -18.60 -16.13 5.38
CA ASP A 83 -18.82 -17.57 5.44
C ASP A 83 -20.05 -17.94 4.58
N GLY A 84 -19.94 -19.01 3.79
CA GLY A 84 -21.03 -19.52 2.93
C GLY A 84 -21.04 -19.01 1.48
N ASN A 85 -20.24 -18.01 1.13
CA ASN A 85 -20.18 -17.41 -0.21
C ASN A 85 -18.94 -17.82 -1.02
N GLU A 86 -18.43 -19.05 -0.86
CA GLU A 86 -17.24 -19.53 -1.58
C GLU A 86 -17.38 -19.55 -3.12
N SER A 87 -18.62 -19.53 -3.62
CA SER A 87 -18.92 -19.47 -5.05
C SER A 87 -19.02 -18.04 -5.60
N GLU A 88 -19.06 -17.02 -4.74
CA GLU A 88 -19.16 -15.63 -5.17
C GLU A 88 -17.76 -15.06 -5.44
N ALA A 89 -17.61 -14.44 -6.61
CA ALA A 89 -16.34 -13.85 -7.01
C ALA A 89 -16.31 -12.36 -6.68
N LEU A 90 -15.30 -11.93 -5.95
CA LEU A 90 -15.00 -10.53 -5.66
C LEU A 90 -14.22 -9.93 -6.83
N ALA A 91 -14.82 -8.93 -7.49
CA ALA A 91 -14.13 -8.16 -8.51
C ALA A 91 -13.20 -7.12 -7.85
N ILE A 92 -11.92 -7.16 -8.19
CA ILE A 92 -10.91 -6.22 -7.69
C ILE A 92 -10.28 -5.45 -8.85
N GLY A 93 -10.08 -4.15 -8.64
CA GLY A 93 -9.36 -3.26 -9.56
C GLY A 93 -8.12 -2.71 -8.87
N LEU A 94 -6.94 -3.05 -9.38
CA LEU A 94 -5.65 -2.65 -8.83
C LEU A 94 -4.94 -1.70 -9.78
N ARG A 95 -4.20 -0.74 -9.23
CA ARG A 95 -3.33 0.20 -9.93
C ARG A 95 -1.95 0.20 -9.27
N PHE A 96 -0.91 0.17 -10.09
CA PHE A 96 0.48 0.15 -9.62
C PHE A 96 1.24 1.36 -10.17
N ASN A 97 1.69 2.21 -9.26
CA ASN A 97 2.50 3.39 -9.57
C ASN A 97 3.94 3.25 -9.06
N SER A 98 4.17 2.47 -8.01
CA SER A 98 5.49 2.25 -7.42
C SER A 98 5.67 0.81 -6.96
N MET A 99 6.91 0.40 -6.68
CA MET A 99 7.15 -0.93 -6.10
C MET A 99 6.45 -1.16 -4.76
N LYS A 100 6.08 -0.09 -4.04
CA LYS A 100 5.37 -0.21 -2.77
C LYS A 100 3.93 -0.69 -2.93
N ASP A 101 3.33 -0.49 -4.10
CA ASP A 101 1.93 -0.86 -4.35
C ASP A 101 1.72 -2.37 -4.41
N PHE A 102 2.79 -3.15 -4.54
CA PHE A 102 2.77 -4.61 -4.42
C PHE A 102 2.70 -5.09 -2.97
N ASN A 103 2.91 -4.20 -1.98
CA ASN A 103 2.77 -4.58 -0.58
C ASN A 103 1.29 -4.76 -0.22
N PRO A 104 0.95 -5.75 0.63
CA PRO A 104 -0.43 -6.00 1.04
C PRO A 104 -1.13 -4.79 1.64
N ALA A 105 -0.42 -3.93 2.36
CA ALA A 105 -0.98 -2.71 2.94
C ALA A 105 -1.53 -1.76 1.86
N SER A 106 -0.75 -1.51 0.81
CA SER A 106 -1.19 -0.66 -0.32
C SER A 106 -2.29 -1.32 -1.13
N LEU A 107 -2.29 -2.65 -1.27
CA LEU A 107 -3.38 -3.38 -1.93
C LEU A 107 -4.70 -3.27 -1.17
N VAL A 108 -4.66 -3.35 0.17
CA VAL A 108 -5.84 -3.20 1.04
C VAL A 108 -6.47 -1.81 0.91
N GLU A 109 -5.67 -0.76 0.76
CA GLU A 109 -6.18 0.61 0.56
C GLU A 109 -6.97 0.78 -0.76
N GLN A 110 -6.62 0.00 -1.79
CA GLN A 110 -7.26 0.06 -3.10
C GLN A 110 -8.56 -0.73 -3.18
N VAL A 111 -8.73 -1.77 -2.35
CA VAL A 111 -9.93 -2.62 -2.33
C VAL A 111 -10.90 -2.10 -1.25
N PRO A 112 -12.06 -1.51 -1.62
CA PRO A 112 -12.96 -0.84 -0.66
C PRO A 112 -13.42 -1.73 0.50
N GLU A 113 -13.67 -3.01 0.23
CA GLU A 113 -14.12 -3.99 1.21
C GLU A 113 -13.03 -4.25 2.27
N LEU A 114 -11.77 -4.41 1.84
CA LEU A 114 -10.65 -4.63 2.74
C LEU A 114 -10.29 -3.36 3.52
N ARG A 115 -10.41 -2.19 2.90
CA ARG A 115 -10.18 -0.90 3.57
C ARG A 115 -11.09 -0.71 4.77
N LYS A 116 -12.37 -1.07 4.66
CA LYS A 116 -13.32 -1.04 5.79
C LYS A 116 -12.88 -1.95 6.94
N LEU A 117 -12.35 -3.13 6.62
CA LEU A 117 -11.82 -4.05 7.64
C LEU A 117 -10.55 -3.50 8.30
N MET A 118 -9.70 -2.80 7.55
CA MET A 118 -8.54 -2.11 8.11
C MET A 118 -8.95 -0.97 9.04
N GLU A 119 -9.92 -0.15 8.63
CA GLU A 119 -10.49 0.92 9.47
C GLU A 119 -11.08 0.36 10.77
N LEU A 120 -11.80 -0.77 10.68
CA LEU A 120 -12.32 -1.47 11.86
C LEU A 120 -11.18 -1.97 12.76
N ARG A 121 -10.13 -2.56 12.20
CA ARG A 121 -8.95 -2.99 12.96
C ARG A 121 -8.30 -1.82 13.68
N ASP A 122 -8.11 -0.69 13.00
CA ASP A 122 -7.47 0.48 13.58
C ASP A 122 -8.32 1.07 14.71
N ALA A 123 -9.64 1.10 14.56
CA ALA A 123 -10.57 1.48 15.63
C ALA A 123 -10.47 0.53 16.84
N LEU A 124 -10.40 -0.79 16.62
CA LEU A 124 -10.22 -1.77 17.69
C LEU A 124 -8.86 -1.65 18.39
N VAL A 125 -7.79 -1.37 17.64
CA VAL A 125 -6.45 -1.14 18.20
C VAL A 125 -6.44 0.14 19.04
N ALA A 126 -7.07 1.21 18.56
CA ALA A 126 -7.24 2.45 19.31
C ALA A 126 -8.04 2.23 20.60
N LEU A 127 -9.08 1.39 20.56
CA LEU A 127 -9.89 1.04 21.73
C LEU A 127 -9.12 0.19 22.76
N LYS A 128 -8.21 -0.67 22.31
CA LYS A 128 -7.42 -1.56 23.18
C LYS A 128 -6.56 -0.79 24.19
N GLY A 129 -6.01 0.36 23.82
CA GLY A 129 -5.15 1.16 24.70
C GLY A 129 -5.89 1.69 25.95
N PRO A 130 -6.96 2.50 25.79
CA PRO A 130 -7.76 3.02 26.90
C PRO A 130 -8.40 1.93 27.76
N LEU A 131 -8.83 0.80 27.18
CA LEU A 131 -9.41 -0.32 27.93
C LEU A 131 -8.46 -0.93 28.97
N GLY A 132 -7.15 -0.94 28.69
CA GLY A 132 -6.14 -1.45 29.63
C GLY A 132 -5.77 -0.47 30.74
N ASN A 133 -5.81 0.84 30.44
CA ASN A 133 -5.23 1.88 31.30
C ASN A 133 -6.26 2.68 32.10
N ALA A 134 -7.53 2.68 31.70
CA ALA A 134 -8.59 3.48 32.33
C ALA A 134 -9.73 2.58 32.88
N PRO A 135 -9.69 2.20 34.17
CA PRO A 135 -10.74 1.38 34.80
C PRO A 135 -12.13 2.02 34.72
N ALA A 136 -12.22 3.35 34.72
CA ALA A 136 -13.48 4.08 34.58
C ALA A 136 -14.10 3.89 33.18
N PHE A 137 -13.27 3.90 32.13
CA PHE A 137 -13.72 3.66 30.75
C PHE A 137 -14.23 2.23 30.56
N ARG A 138 -13.54 1.26 31.16
CA ARG A 138 -14.00 -0.14 31.19
C ARG A 138 -15.37 -0.28 31.85
N LYS A 139 -15.55 0.28 33.05
CA LYS A 139 -16.84 0.27 33.77
C LYS A 139 -17.95 0.95 32.99
N ALA A 140 -17.65 2.04 32.27
CA ALA A 140 -18.63 2.72 31.43
C ALA A 140 -19.09 1.85 30.26
N ILE A 141 -18.18 1.14 29.59
CA ILE A 141 -18.52 0.20 28.52
C ILE A 141 -19.32 -0.99 29.06
N GLU A 142 -18.91 -1.57 30.20
CA GLU A 142 -19.63 -2.67 30.86
C GLU A 142 -21.06 -2.23 31.25
N GLY A 143 -21.22 -1.00 31.76
CA GLY A 143 -22.52 -0.42 32.08
C GLY A 143 -23.40 -0.18 30.85
N ALA A 144 -22.84 0.37 29.76
CA ALA A 144 -23.57 0.62 28.53
C ALA A 144 -23.99 -0.68 27.80
N LEU A 145 -23.23 -1.77 27.96
CA LEU A 145 -23.58 -3.10 27.44
C LEU A 145 -24.62 -3.84 28.28
N ALA A 146 -24.70 -3.55 29.58
CA ALA A 146 -25.67 -4.14 30.50
C ALA A 146 -27.08 -3.58 30.32
N ASP A 147 -27.21 -2.32 29.86
CA ASP A 147 -28.49 -1.72 29.52
C ASP A 147 -28.90 -2.03 28.07
N GLU A 148 -30.04 -2.67 27.90
CA GLU A 148 -30.54 -3.14 26.61
C GLU A 148 -30.92 -1.99 25.67
N GLN A 149 -31.38 -0.85 26.21
CA GLN A 149 -31.66 0.36 25.43
C GLN A 149 -30.37 1.02 24.92
N SER A 150 -29.42 1.27 25.81
CA SER A 150 -28.11 1.83 25.44
C SER A 150 -27.37 0.94 24.45
N ARG A 151 -27.39 -0.38 24.66
CA ARG A 151 -26.80 -1.36 23.75
C ARG A 151 -27.45 -1.31 22.36
N ALA A 152 -28.78 -1.28 22.29
CA ALA A 152 -29.49 -1.19 21.01
C ALA A 152 -29.17 0.12 20.27
N GLN A 153 -29.05 1.22 21.00
CA GLN A 153 -28.69 2.53 20.42
C GLN A 153 -27.26 2.54 19.88
N VAL A 154 -26.30 1.99 20.62
CA VAL A 154 -24.90 1.85 20.18
C VAL A 154 -24.81 0.92 18.95
N LEU A 155 -25.51 -0.23 18.96
CA LEU A 155 -25.53 -1.14 17.81
C LEU A 155 -26.16 -0.50 16.55
N LYS A 156 -27.16 0.37 16.74
CA LYS A 156 -27.78 1.15 15.66
C LYS A 156 -26.81 2.18 15.08
N GLU A 157 -26.07 2.90 15.92
CA GLU A 157 -25.05 3.86 15.48
C GLU A 157 -23.87 3.16 14.77
N LEU A 158 -23.55 1.93 15.18
CA LEU A 158 -22.52 1.10 14.55
C LEU A 158 -23.01 0.39 13.27
N GLY A 159 -24.28 0.53 12.89
CA GLY A 159 -24.84 -0.09 11.69
C GLY A 159 -24.91 -1.62 11.73
N LEU A 160 -24.80 -2.23 12.92
CA LEU A 160 -24.76 -3.69 13.10
C LEU A 160 -26.15 -4.32 13.25
N THR A 161 -27.23 -3.54 13.15
CA THR A 161 -28.61 -4.02 13.32
C THR A 161 -29.16 -4.85 12.16
N ALA A 162 -28.38 -5.10 11.10
CA ALA A 162 -28.82 -5.86 9.93
C ALA A 162 -28.29 -7.30 9.84
N ALA A 163 -27.55 -7.80 10.85
CA ALA A 163 -26.95 -9.14 10.81
C ALA A 163 -27.25 -10.01 12.04
N VAL A 164 -28.44 -9.84 12.63
CA VAL A 164 -29.04 -10.89 13.46
C VAL A 164 -30.20 -11.49 12.67
N SER A 165 -29.90 -12.05 11.49
CA SER A 165 -30.72 -13.12 10.96
C SER A 165 -30.47 -14.33 11.86
N THR A 166 -31.44 -14.55 12.72
CA THR A 166 -31.71 -15.81 13.37
C THR A 166 -31.65 -16.93 12.33
N ASP A 167 -30.59 -17.74 12.34
CA ASP A 167 -30.63 -19.06 11.71
C ASP A 167 -30.69 -20.10 12.84
N ALA A 168 -31.84 -20.77 12.86
CA ALA A 168 -32.15 -21.96 13.63
C ALA A 168 -31.57 -23.20 12.94
#